data_AF-A0A7S2VW71-F1
#
_entry.id   AF-A0A7S2VW71-F1
#
_cell.length_a   1.000
_cell.length_b   1.000
_cell.length_c   1.000
_cell.angle_alpha   90.00
_cell.angle_beta   90.00
_cell.angle_gamma   90.00
#
_symmetry.space_group_name_H-M   'P 1'
#
loop_
_entity.id
_entity.type
_entity.pdbx_description
1 polymer ?
#
loop_
_entity_poly.entity_id
_entity_poly.type
_entity_poly.pdbx_seq_one_letter_code
_entity_poly.pdbx_strand_id
1 'polypeptide(L)'
;MEQAIPETFSCLPEQGSSTLPLRLLNDFAVGVLEGPGKYASLTDVRTRKLCLRGTLVQPNEQPLEEHENDTQQPIQTEAVLDWMIEYGSKPCIWVSTAAAWYKLLAPAADYKATFQPAQRKLDLCSRAAAALQVNPGLSYE
;
A
#
# COMPACT_ATOMS: atom_id res chain seq x y z
N MET A 1 -1.50 -24.94 -7.31
CA MET A 1 -0.16 -25.10 -6.72
C MET A 1 0.27 -23.73 -6.24
N GLU A 2 0.56 -23.65 -4.93
CA GLU A 2 1.19 -22.58 -4.15
C GLU A 2 1.29 -21.19 -4.81
N GLN A 3 0.52 -20.22 -4.30
CA GLN A 3 0.86 -18.82 -4.46
C GLN A 3 2.10 -18.53 -3.62
N ALA A 4 3.26 -18.47 -4.26
CA ALA A 4 4.45 -17.91 -3.64
C ALA A 4 4.22 -16.40 -3.42
N ILE A 5 4.04 -16.03 -2.15
CA ILE A 5 4.10 -14.66 -1.68
C ILE A 5 5.49 -14.11 -2.05
N PRO A 6 5.63 -12.93 -2.69
CA PRO A 6 6.95 -12.39 -3.00
C PRO A 6 7.79 -12.23 -1.74
N GLU A 7 8.98 -12.81 -1.74
CA GLU A 7 9.98 -12.63 -0.69
C GLU A 7 10.39 -11.16 -0.65
N THR A 8 9.84 -10.45 0.35
CA THR A 8 10.41 -9.29 1.03
C THR A 8 10.83 -8.10 0.14
N PHE A 9 10.17 -6.96 0.33
CA PHE A 9 10.70 -5.65 -0.06
C PHE A 9 11.96 -5.33 0.75
N SER A 10 13.11 -5.85 0.29
CA SER A 10 14.41 -5.55 0.87
C SER A 10 15.04 -4.40 0.11
N CYS A 11 14.86 -3.17 0.57
CA CYS A 11 15.97 -2.22 0.52
C CYS A 11 17.04 -2.82 1.44
N LEU A 12 18.14 -3.34 0.88
CA LEU A 12 19.23 -3.96 1.63
C LEU A 12 19.59 -3.11 2.85
N PRO A 13 19.45 -3.62 4.09
CA PRO A 13 20.10 -2.99 5.22
C PRO A 13 21.51 -3.55 5.32
N GLU A 14 22.51 -2.68 5.23
CA GLU A 14 23.79 -2.93 5.86
C GLU A 14 23.50 -3.20 7.36
N GLN A 15 23.73 -4.44 7.78
CA GLN A 15 23.91 -4.89 9.16
C GLN A 15 22.84 -4.46 10.20
N GLY A 16 21.96 -5.41 10.56
CA GLY A 16 21.03 -5.28 11.70
C GLY A 16 19.56 -5.46 11.34
N SER A 17 19.25 -6.40 10.43
CA SER A 17 17.95 -6.56 9.76
C SER A 17 16.77 -6.74 10.74
N SER A 18 16.11 -5.64 11.13
CA SER A 18 14.71 -5.70 11.53
C SER A 18 13.89 -5.68 10.23
N THR A 19 13.49 -6.86 9.75
CA THR A 19 12.55 -6.92 8.62
C THR A 19 11.21 -6.37 9.11
N LEU A 20 10.80 -5.21 8.60
CA LEU A 20 9.52 -4.62 8.96
C LEU A 20 8.40 -5.57 8.52
N PRO A 21 7.40 -5.84 9.38
CA PRO A 21 6.32 -6.74 9.04
C PRO A 21 5.48 -6.18 7.88
N LEU A 22 5.01 -7.08 7.02
CA LEU A 22 4.08 -6.75 5.94
C LEU A 22 2.65 -6.91 6.47
N ARG A 23 1.81 -5.89 6.25
CA ARG A 23 0.42 -5.85 6.71
C ARG A 23 -0.50 -5.44 5.57
N LEU A 24 -1.74 -5.91 5.63
CA LEU A 24 -2.78 -5.54 4.67
C LEU A 24 -3.70 -4.50 5.32
N LEU A 25 -4.00 -3.43 4.58
CA LEU A 25 -4.85 -2.34 5.09
C LEU A 25 -6.04 -2.13 4.16
N ASN A 26 -7.24 -2.37 4.69
CA ASN A 26 -8.51 -2.14 4.00
C ASN A 26 -9.24 -0.93 4.56
N ASP A 27 -10.25 -0.44 3.84
CA ASP A 27 -11.02 0.77 4.17
C ASP A 27 -10.11 1.95 4.53
N PHE A 28 -9.02 2.10 3.78
CA PHE A 28 -7.93 2.97 4.19
C PHE A 28 -8.16 4.42 3.80
N ALA A 29 -7.61 5.34 4.58
CA ALA A 29 -7.52 6.75 4.26
C ALA A 29 -6.19 7.35 4.72
N VAL A 30 -5.71 8.36 4.00
CA VAL A 30 -4.50 9.10 4.36
C VAL A 30 -4.91 10.42 5.02
N GLY A 31 -4.45 10.64 6.24
CA GLY A 31 -4.67 11.87 7.00
C GLY A 31 -3.39 12.68 7.15
N VAL A 32 -3.52 13.96 7.52
CA VAL A 32 -2.38 14.77 7.97
C VAL A 32 -2.17 14.52 9.46
N LEU A 33 -0.94 14.23 9.88
CA LEU A 33 -0.62 13.98 11.29
C LEU A 33 -0.72 15.26 12.13
N GLU A 34 -0.29 16.40 11.57
CA GLU A 34 -0.29 17.71 12.21
C GLU A 34 -0.89 18.75 11.24
N GLY A 35 -2.11 19.23 11.52
CA GLY A 35 -2.74 20.31 10.76
C GLY A 35 -4.24 20.13 10.49
N PRO A 36 -4.90 21.17 9.94
CA PRO A 36 -6.31 21.09 9.58
C PRO A 36 -6.49 20.26 8.29
N GLY A 37 -7.36 19.26 8.34
CA GLY A 37 -7.75 18.48 7.17
C GLY A 37 -8.09 17.04 7.51
N LYS A 38 -9.24 16.56 7.02
CA LYS A 38 -9.68 15.18 7.22
C LYS A 38 -8.80 14.21 6.42
N TYR A 39 -8.50 14.56 5.16
CA TYR A 39 -7.79 13.71 4.21
C TYR A 39 -6.69 14.46 3.47
N ALA A 40 -5.66 13.71 3.07
CA ALA A 40 -4.54 14.19 2.28
C ALA A 40 -4.26 13.25 1.10
N SER A 41 -3.65 13.76 0.03
CA SER A 41 -3.24 12.89 -1.06
C SER A 41 -1.98 12.12 -0.66
N LEU A 42 -1.91 10.83 -1.01
CA LEU A 42 -0.71 10.03 -0.78
C LEU A 42 0.52 10.62 -1.50
N THR A 43 0.31 11.37 -2.59
CA THR A 43 1.39 12.05 -3.32
C THR A 43 2.04 13.18 -2.53
N ASP A 44 1.41 13.65 -1.45
CA ASP A 44 1.89 14.76 -0.64
C ASP A 44 2.86 14.31 0.46
N VAL A 45 3.27 13.03 0.48
CA VAL A 45 4.18 12.47 1.50
C VAL A 45 5.48 13.27 1.66
N ARG A 46 5.97 13.91 0.60
CA ARG A 46 7.21 14.71 0.63
C ARG A 46 7.00 16.13 1.14
N THR A 47 5.75 16.62 1.18
CA THR A 47 5.43 18.01 1.55
C THR A 47 4.72 18.11 2.88
N ARG A 48 4.14 17.01 3.40
CA ARG A 48 3.39 16.96 4.65
C ARG A 48 3.68 15.69 5.42
N LYS A 49 3.61 15.75 6.76
CA LYS A 49 3.60 14.55 7.60
C LYS A 49 2.24 13.88 7.51
N LEU A 50 2.18 12.71 6.90
CA LEU A 50 0.94 11.95 6.69
C LEU A 50 0.85 10.76 7.65
N CYS A 51 -0.36 10.27 7.91
CA CYS A 51 -0.59 9.01 8.60
C CYS A 51 -1.62 8.17 7.83
N LEU A 52 -1.55 6.85 7.96
CA LEU A 52 -2.57 5.96 7.45
C LEU A 52 -3.60 5.67 8.54
N ARG A 53 -4.86 5.59 8.12
CA ARG A 53 -5.98 5.10 8.90
C ARG A 53 -6.65 3.99 8.11
N GLY A 54 -7.22 3.01 8.79
CA GLY A 54 -7.96 1.94 8.14
C GLY A 54 -8.02 0.70 9.01
N THR A 55 -8.39 -0.41 8.41
CA THR A 55 -8.62 -1.68 9.08
C THR A 55 -7.55 -2.69 8.67
N LEU A 56 -6.84 -3.23 9.65
CA LEU A 56 -5.89 -4.32 9.39
C LEU A 56 -6.64 -5.59 9.00
N VAL A 57 -6.18 -6.23 7.92
CA VAL A 57 -6.66 -7.54 7.49
C VAL A 57 -5.60 -8.58 7.83
N GLN A 58 -5.98 -9.62 8.56
CA GLN A 58 -5.08 -10.72 8.91
C GLN A 58 -4.88 -11.64 7.69
N PRO A 59 -3.65 -12.10 7.40
CA PRO A 59 -3.37 -12.91 6.20
C PRO A 59 -3.90 -14.36 6.21
N ASN A 60 -4.54 -14.85 7.27
CA ASN A 60 -4.81 -16.27 7.50
C ASN A 60 -6.12 -16.39 8.35
N GLU A 61 -7.06 -17.35 8.21
CA GLU A 61 -7.06 -18.71 7.64
C GLU A 61 -8.44 -19.08 7.03
N GLN A 62 -8.44 -20.02 6.06
CA GLN A 62 -9.50 -20.92 5.55
C GLN A 62 -11.00 -20.61 5.84
N PRO A 63 -11.92 -20.79 4.86
CA PRO A 63 -13.36 -20.66 5.10
C PRO A 63 -13.85 -21.87 5.91
N LEU A 64 -13.65 -21.82 7.22
CA LEU A 64 -14.25 -22.72 8.18
C LEU A 64 -15.28 -21.90 8.96
N GLU A 65 -16.53 -22.06 8.51
CA GLU A 65 -17.76 -21.95 9.29
C GLU A 65 -17.89 -20.69 10.18
N GLU A 66 -18.73 -19.75 9.73
CA GLU A 66 -19.53 -18.81 10.54
C GLU A 66 -18.97 -18.47 11.93
N HIS A 67 -17.81 -17.83 12.00
CA HIS A 67 -17.37 -17.12 13.21
C HIS A 67 -17.51 -15.61 12.97
N GLU A 68 -18.53 -15.01 13.60
CA GLU A 68 -18.93 -13.59 13.52
C GLU A 68 -17.91 -12.58 14.09
N ASN A 69 -16.60 -12.85 14.03
CA ASN A 69 -15.57 -11.91 14.47
C ASN A 69 -14.34 -11.94 13.55
N ASP A 70 -14.56 -11.65 12.26
CA ASP A 70 -13.49 -11.20 11.38
C ASP A 70 -12.84 -9.98 12.06
N THR A 71 -11.63 -10.16 12.59
CA THR A 71 -11.04 -9.27 13.60
C THR A 71 -10.48 -8.03 12.91
N GLN A 72 -11.40 -7.21 12.41
CA GLN A 72 -11.15 -5.92 11.80
C GLN A 72 -10.65 -4.97 12.86
N GLN A 73 -9.32 -4.83 12.96
CA GLN A 73 -8.70 -3.93 13.91
C GLN A 73 -8.49 -2.55 13.26
N PRO A 74 -9.23 -1.50 13.66
CA PRO A 74 -8.97 -0.16 13.19
C PRO A 74 -7.61 0.30 13.73
N ILE A 75 -6.81 0.90 12.86
CA ILE A 75 -5.51 1.44 13.22
C ILE A 75 -5.35 2.88 12.71
N GLN A 76 -4.49 3.61 13.40
CA GLN A 76 -3.83 4.79 12.87
C GLN A 76 -2.32 4.56 13.00
N THR A 77 -1.59 4.70 11.90
CA THR A 77 -0.13 4.51 11.89
C THR A 77 0.60 5.75 12.41
N GLU A 78 1.90 5.60 12.61
CA GLU A 78 2.78 6.77 12.72
C GLU A 78 2.93 7.50 11.36
N ALA A 79 3.88 8.43 11.30
CA ALA A 79 4.21 9.14 10.09
C ALA A 79 4.56 8.17 8.94
N VAL A 80 3.90 8.35 7.81
CA VAL A 80 4.26 7.72 6.55
C VAL A 80 5.63 8.24 6.12
N LEU A 81 6.55 7.32 5.84
CA LEU A 81 7.91 7.64 5.42
C LEU A 81 8.01 7.75 3.90
N ASP A 82 7.55 6.72 3.18
CA ASP A 82 7.47 6.71 1.73
C ASP A 82 6.40 5.70 1.24
N TRP A 83 6.13 5.69 -0.06
CA TRP A 83 5.26 4.71 -0.70
C TRP A 83 5.84 4.28 -2.05
N MET A 84 5.43 3.09 -2.50
CA MET A 84 5.87 2.55 -3.77
C MET A 84 4.75 1.79 -4.48
N ILE A 85 4.96 1.57 -5.78
CA ILE A 85 4.09 0.73 -6.60
C ILE A 85 4.78 -0.61 -6.79
N GLU A 86 4.06 -1.69 -6.46
CA GLU A 86 4.41 -3.04 -6.86
C GLU A 86 3.79 -3.31 -8.23
N TYR A 87 4.62 -3.66 -9.22
CA TYR A 87 4.18 -4.06 -10.56
C TYR A 87 3.97 -5.58 -10.63
N GLY A 88 3.27 -6.05 -11.66
CA GLY A 88 3.10 -7.47 -11.93
C GLY A 88 1.65 -7.81 -12.30
N SER A 89 1.24 -9.06 -12.06
CA SER A 89 -0.11 -9.53 -12.37
C SER A 89 -1.20 -8.89 -11.50
N LYS A 90 -0.84 -8.42 -10.30
CA LYS A 90 -1.72 -7.69 -9.38
C LYS A 90 -1.04 -6.42 -8.88
N PRO A 91 -1.00 -5.35 -9.69
CA PRO A 91 -0.36 -4.11 -9.28
C PRO A 91 -1.02 -3.52 -8.05
N CYS A 92 -0.21 -3.00 -7.13
CA CYS A 92 -0.74 -2.40 -5.91
C CYS A 92 0.19 -1.32 -5.35
N ILE A 93 -0.27 -0.63 -4.32
CA ILE A 93 0.51 0.39 -3.62
C ILE A 93 0.89 -0.14 -2.24
N TRP A 94 2.17 0.03 -1.91
CA TRP A 94 2.72 -0.20 -0.58
C TRP A 94 3.10 1.11 0.07
N VAL A 95 2.88 1.22 1.36
CA VAL A 95 3.26 2.37 2.18
C VAL A 95 4.16 1.90 3.30
N SER A 96 5.26 2.61 3.51
CA SER A 96 6.22 2.33 4.58
C SER A 96 6.04 3.30 5.74
N THR A 97 6.12 2.76 6.94
CA THR A 97 6.26 3.52 8.18
C THR A 97 7.46 3.01 8.97
N ALA A 98 7.73 3.62 10.12
CA ALA A 98 8.77 3.13 11.03
C ALA A 98 8.45 1.74 11.60
N ALA A 99 7.17 1.35 11.68
CA ALA A 99 6.74 0.11 12.30
C ALA A 99 6.45 -1.04 11.32
N ALA A 100 6.04 -0.76 10.07
CA ALA A 100 5.61 -1.80 9.13
C ALA A 100 5.54 -1.30 7.68
N TRP A 101 5.34 -2.24 6.76
CA TRP A 101 4.86 -1.99 5.40
C TRP A 101 3.39 -2.34 5.29
N TYR A 102 2.61 -1.49 4.63
CA TYR A 102 1.17 -1.64 4.46
C TYR A 102 0.82 -1.73 2.98
N LYS A 103 0.27 -2.87 2.56
CA LYS A 103 -0.36 -3.02 1.24
C LYS A 103 -1.75 -2.41 1.29
N LEU A 104 -2.00 -1.42 0.46
CA LEU A 104 -3.29 -0.75 0.38
C LEU A 104 -4.26 -1.60 -0.44
N LEU A 105 -5.40 -1.94 0.17
CA LEU A 105 -6.50 -2.67 -0.47
C LEU A 105 -7.55 -1.70 -0.99
N ALA A 106 -8.77 -1.67 -0.45
CA ALA A 106 -9.78 -0.72 -0.86
C ALA A 106 -9.68 0.59 -0.05
N PRO A 107 -9.69 1.76 -0.70
CA PRO A 107 -9.79 3.04 0.01
C PRO A 107 -11.19 3.23 0.58
N ALA A 108 -11.26 3.97 1.70
CA ALA A 108 -12.51 4.39 2.30
C ALA A 108 -13.38 5.16 1.31
N ALA A 109 -14.71 4.98 1.41
CA ALA A 109 -15.67 5.48 0.43
C ALA A 109 -15.55 6.99 0.19
N ASP A 110 -15.33 7.77 1.26
CA ASP A 110 -15.17 9.21 1.22
C ASP A 110 -13.72 9.68 0.94
N TYR A 111 -12.75 8.76 0.97
CA TYR A 111 -11.35 9.02 0.61
C TYR A 111 -11.04 8.79 -0.88
N LYS A 112 -11.88 8.01 -1.59
CA LYS A 112 -11.69 7.63 -3.00
C LYS A 112 -11.30 8.78 -3.93
N ALA A 113 -11.96 9.94 -3.80
CA ALA A 113 -11.67 11.10 -4.64
C ALA A 113 -10.25 11.65 -4.41
N THR A 114 -9.82 11.73 -3.14
CA THR A 114 -8.48 12.21 -2.74
C THR A 114 -7.37 11.23 -3.13
N PHE A 115 -7.69 9.94 -3.23
CA PHE A 115 -6.75 8.89 -3.64
C PHE A 115 -6.50 8.83 -5.16
N GLN A 116 -7.38 9.43 -5.98
CA GLN A 116 -7.31 9.38 -7.45
C GLN A 116 -5.92 9.67 -8.05
N PRO A 117 -5.14 10.68 -7.60
CA PRO A 117 -3.82 10.94 -8.17
C PRO A 117 -2.85 9.75 -8.04
N ALA A 118 -2.87 9.05 -6.90
CA ALA A 118 -2.04 7.86 -6.70
C ALA A 118 -2.53 6.68 -7.55
N GLN A 119 -3.86 6.50 -7.65
CA GLN A 119 -4.46 5.48 -8.53
C GLN A 119 -4.09 5.68 -10.00
N ARG A 120 -4.05 6.92 -10.48
CA ARG A 120 -3.63 7.24 -11.86
C ARG A 120 -2.16 6.90 -12.10
N LYS A 121 -1.29 7.17 -11.12
CA LYS A 121 0.12 6.76 -11.19
C LYS A 121 0.26 5.23 -11.24
N LEU A 122 -0.50 4.52 -10.42
CA LEU A 122 -0.55 3.05 -10.45
C LEU A 122 -0.96 2.52 -11.83
N ASP A 123 -2.06 3.01 -12.39
CA ASP A 123 -2.54 2.57 -13.72
C ASP A 123 -1.51 2.86 -14.83
N LEU A 124 -0.96 4.08 -14.87
CA LEU A 124 0.04 4.47 -15.85
C LEU A 124 1.30 3.59 -15.76
N CYS A 125 1.87 3.45 -14.56
CA CYS A 125 3.10 2.67 -14.39
C CYS A 125 2.86 1.17 -14.64
N SER A 126 1.67 0.64 -14.30
CA SER A 126 1.32 -0.76 -14.58
C SER A 126 1.26 -1.04 -16.08
N ARG A 127 0.65 -0.14 -16.86
CA ARG A 127 0.59 -0.27 -18.32
C ARG A 127 1.97 -0.13 -18.95
N ALA A 128 2.77 0.83 -18.49
CA ALA A 128 4.13 1.02 -18.97
C ALA A 128 5.00 -0.22 -18.69
N ALA A 129 4.94 -0.76 -17.46
CA ALA A 129 5.66 -1.98 -17.09
C ALA A 129 5.22 -3.18 -17.95
N ALA A 130 3.91 -3.36 -18.17
CA ALA A 130 3.39 -4.42 -19.03
C ALA A 130 3.85 -4.28 -20.49
N ALA A 131 3.84 -3.06 -21.03
CA ALA A 131 4.29 -2.79 -22.39
C ALA A 131 5.79 -3.07 -22.57
N LEU A 132 6.61 -2.63 -21.61
CA LEU A 132 8.05 -2.89 -21.58
C LEU A 132 8.37 -4.38 -21.37
N GLN A 133 7.54 -5.12 -20.62
CA GLN A 133 7.71 -6.56 -20.46
C GLN A 133 7.48 -7.32 -21.78
N VAL A 134 6.53 -6.86 -22.61
CA VAL A 134 6.27 -7.45 -23.94
C VAL A 134 7.34 -7.03 -24.94
N ASN A 135 7.76 -5.76 -24.92
CA ASN A 135 8.80 -5.23 -25.79
C ASN A 135 9.79 -4.37 -24.99
N PRO A 136 10.93 -4.94 -24.55
CA PRO A 136 11.95 -4.20 -23.83
C PRO A 136 12.61 -3.07 -24.64
N GLY A 137 12.52 -3.13 -25.98
CA GLY A 137 13.02 -2.11 -26.89
C GLY A 137 11.99 -1.03 -27.24
N LEU A 138 10.84 -1.00 -26.56
CA LEU A 138 9.81 0.01 -26.79
C LEU A 138 10.36 1.42 -26.52
N SER A 139 10.32 2.25 -27.55
CA SER A 139 10.68 3.67 -27.47
C SER A 139 9.41 4.54 -27.46
N TYR A 140 9.55 5.83 -27.18
CA TYR A 140 8.43 6.77 -27.09
C TYR A 140 7.93 7.27 -28.46
N GLU A 141 8.59 6.90 -29.57
CA GLU A 141 8.32 7.39 -30.93
C GLU A 141 7.18 6.66 -31.64
#